data_AF-A0A7J7MNF5-F1
#
_entry.id   AF-A0A7J7MNF5-F1
#
_cell.length_a   1.000
_cell.length_b   1.000
_cell.length_c   1.000
_cell.angle_alpha   90.00
_cell.angle_beta   90.00
_cell.angle_gamma   90.00
#
_symmetry.space_group_name_H-M   'P 1'
#
loop_
_entity.id
_entity.type
_entity.pdbx_description
1 polymer ?
#
loop_
_entity_poly.entity_id
_entity_poly.type
_entity_poly.pdbx_seq_one_letter_code
_entity_poly.pdbx_strand_id
1 'polypeptide(L)'
;MGIGLVIAVAAMVSAGIVELQRLKYAKDSGNELSSLSIFWQIPQYILIGVSEAFMYVAQLEFFAAQTPDGLKSLGIGLCMSSTALGSYLTSVLLTIVMKITTRNGEPGWIPPNLNDGHMDRFFFLTAGITVVNFVAYVLCAKRFKCISMEKRNYAKEVELMP
;
A
#
# COMPACT_ATOMS: atom_id res chain seq x y z
N MET A 1 -6.12 -5.09 9.42
CA MET A 1 -5.96 -4.37 8.15
C MET A 1 -5.74 -2.87 8.42
N GLY A 2 -6.66 -2.19 9.12
CA GLY A 2 -6.51 -0.75 9.44
C GLY A 2 -5.18 -0.32 10.08
N ILE A 3 -4.67 -1.06 11.07
CA ILE A 3 -3.36 -0.75 11.70
C ILE A 3 -2.22 -0.82 10.66
N GLY A 4 -2.21 -1.86 9.82
CA GLY A 4 -1.24 -1.99 8.73
C GLY A 4 -1.31 -0.80 7.77
N LEU A 5 -2.51 -0.35 7.40
CA LEU A 5 -2.69 0.83 6.52
C LEU A 5 -2.14 2.11 7.14
N VAL A 6 -2.35 2.35 8.43
CA VAL A 6 -1.81 3.54 9.13
C VAL A 6 -0.28 3.51 9.14
N ILE A 7 0.31 2.34 9.40
CA ILE A 7 1.77 2.16 9.36
C ILE A 7 2.30 2.32 7.93
N ALA A 8 1.57 1.86 6.91
CA ALA A 8 1.91 2.07 5.51
C ALA A 8 1.98 3.57 5.14
N VAL A 9 1.00 4.36 5.61
CA VAL A 9 0.99 5.82 5.40
C VAL A 9 2.20 6.45 6.09
N ALA A 10 2.52 6.05 7.32
CA ALA A 10 3.72 6.53 8.02
C ALA A 10 5.02 6.15 7.27
N ALA A 11 5.09 4.94 6.71
CA ALA A 11 6.22 4.50 5.87
C ALA A 11 6.38 5.40 4.63
N MET A 12 5.29 5.70 3.92
CA MET A 12 5.33 6.57 2.74
C MET A 12 5.72 8.02 3.07
N VAL A 13 5.26 8.54 4.21
CA VAL A 13 5.70 9.87 4.70
C VAL A 13 7.19 9.86 5.02
N SER A 14 7.69 8.82 5.69
CA SER A 14 9.13 8.69 5.99
C SER A 14 9.97 8.63 4.71
N ALA A 15 9.50 7.90 3.69
CA ALA A 15 10.11 7.83 2.36
C ALA A 15 10.25 9.22 1.71
N GLY A 16 9.15 9.98 1.72
CA GLY A 16 9.12 11.33 1.15
C GLY A 16 10.09 12.28 1.86
N ILE A 17 10.22 12.19 3.18
CA ILE A 17 11.18 13.01 3.94
C ILE A 17 12.62 12.67 3.57
N VAL A 18 12.94 11.37 3.46
CA VAL A 18 14.28 10.92 3.05
C VAL A 18 14.63 11.40 1.65
N GLU A 19 13.68 11.33 0.72
CA GLU A 19 13.87 11.80 -0.66
C GLU A 19 14.07 13.33 -0.72
N LEU A 20 13.31 14.10 0.07
CA LEU A 20 13.52 15.54 0.19
C LEU A 20 14.91 15.90 0.73
N GLN A 21 15.44 15.10 1.67
CA GLN A 21 16.80 15.29 2.15
C GLN A 21 17.84 14.93 1.07
N ARG A 22 17.67 13.79 0.37
CA ARG A 22 18.52 13.39 -0.77
C ARG A 22 18.61 14.49 -1.82
N LEU A 23 17.47 15.08 -2.19
CA LEU A 23 17.37 16.13 -3.20
C LEU A 23 18.07 17.42 -2.75
N LYS A 24 17.94 17.80 -1.47
CA LYS A 24 18.64 18.95 -0.89
C LYS A 24 20.16 18.77 -0.93
N TYR A 25 20.65 17.60 -0.53
CA TYR A 25 22.09 17.30 -0.56
C TYR A 25 22.65 17.26 -1.99
N ALA A 26 21.91 16.71 -2.96
CA ALA A 26 22.33 16.72 -4.36
C ALA A 26 22.44 18.16 -4.92
N LYS A 27 21.50 19.04 -4.54
CA LYS A 27 21.45 20.43 -5.03
C LYS A 27 22.55 21.33 -4.46
N ASP A 28 22.93 21.11 -3.19
CA ASP A 28 24.00 21.87 -2.52
C ASP A 28 25.41 21.42 -2.95
N SER A 29 25.57 20.15 -3.32
CA SER A 29 26.88 19.57 -3.63
C SER A 29 27.37 19.87 -5.05
N GLY A 30 26.49 20.33 -5.95
CA GLY A 30 26.80 20.55 -7.37
C GLY A 30 27.21 19.29 -8.14
N ASN A 31 27.20 18.12 -7.49
CA ASN A 31 27.57 16.83 -8.05
C ASN A 31 26.32 16.05 -8.42
N GLU A 32 26.31 15.42 -9.59
CA GLU A 32 25.23 14.53 -10.00
C GLU A 32 25.09 13.35 -9.03
N LEU A 33 26.17 12.79 -8.49
CA LEU A 33 26.07 11.69 -7.54
C LEU A 33 25.72 12.20 -6.13
N SER A 34 24.45 12.10 -5.75
CA SER A 34 23.99 12.34 -4.37
C SER A 34 24.72 11.38 -3.42
N SER A 35 25.64 11.91 -2.61
CA SER A 35 26.44 11.16 -1.62
C SER A 35 25.63 10.67 -0.41
N LEU A 36 24.29 10.63 -0.49
CA LEU A 36 23.45 10.22 0.62
C LEU A 36 23.59 8.71 0.85
N SER A 37 23.90 8.33 2.09
CA SER A 37 24.04 6.92 2.45
C SER A 37 22.71 6.17 2.35
N ILE A 38 22.72 4.99 1.73
CA ILE A 38 21.56 4.09 1.60
C ILE A 38 20.92 3.73 2.95
N PHE A 39 21.66 3.85 4.05
CA PHE A 39 21.16 3.63 5.40
C PHE A 39 19.98 4.53 5.79
N TRP A 40 19.80 5.69 5.13
CA TRP A 40 18.64 6.56 5.36
C TRP A 40 17.31 5.96 4.91
N GLN A 41 17.31 4.93 4.06
CA GLN A 41 16.09 4.23 3.64
C GLN A 41 15.66 3.14 4.64
N ILE A 42 16.51 2.76 5.60
CA ILE A 42 16.20 1.71 6.59
C ILE A 42 14.87 1.96 7.32
N PRO A 43 14.57 3.16 7.84
CA PRO A 43 13.33 3.40 8.58
C PRO A 43 12.08 3.11 7.74
N GLN A 44 12.10 3.48 6.45
CA GLN A 44 11.00 3.22 5.52
C GLN A 44 10.83 1.70 5.30
N TYR A 45 11.91 0.95 5.08
CA TYR A 45 11.85 -0.49 4.86
C TYR A 45 11.39 -1.26 6.10
N ILE A 46 11.76 -0.83 7.30
CA ILE A 46 11.25 -1.43 8.53
C ILE A 46 9.74 -1.18 8.65
N LEU A 47 9.30 0.06 8.45
CA LEU A 47 7.89 0.41 8.56
C LEU A 47 7.02 -0.31 7.51
N ILE A 48 7.50 -0.43 6.27
CA ILE A 48 6.75 -1.15 5.22
C ILE A 48 6.62 -2.63 5.56
N GLY A 49 7.68 -3.28 6.05
CA GLY A 49 7.65 -4.68 6.44
C GLY A 49 6.70 -4.95 7.61
N VAL A 50 6.72 -4.08 8.63
CA VAL A 50 5.77 -4.17 9.75
C VAL A 50 4.34 -3.97 9.26
N SER A 51 4.11 -2.96 8.43
CA SER A 51 2.80 -2.69 7.82
C SER A 51 2.26 -3.92 7.06
N GLU A 52 3.08 -4.52 6.20
CA GLU A 52 2.69 -5.68 5.39
C GLU A 52 2.36 -6.89 6.26
N ALA A 53 3.15 -7.17 7.30
CA ALA A 53 2.85 -8.27 8.22
C ALA A 53 1.47 -8.11 8.88
N PHE A 54 1.17 -6.91 9.41
CA PHE A 54 -0.13 -6.62 10.02
C PHE A 54 -1.28 -6.61 9.01
N MET A 55 -1.01 -6.18 7.77
CA MET A 55 -2.02 -6.23 6.70
C MET A 55 -2.35 -7.67 6.35
N TYR A 56 -1.34 -8.47 6.05
CA TYR A 56 -1.45 -9.83 5.53
C TYR A 56 -2.14 -10.76 6.52
N VAL A 57 -1.70 -10.77 7.78
CA VAL A 57 -2.32 -11.59 8.84
C VAL A 57 -3.78 -11.21 9.01
N ALA A 58 -4.09 -9.91 9.08
CA ALA A 58 -5.45 -9.47 9.28
C ALA A 58 -6.35 -9.71 8.07
N GLN A 59 -5.81 -9.67 6.84
CA GLN A 59 -6.55 -9.98 5.63
C GLN A 59 -6.90 -11.48 5.59
N LEU A 60 -5.95 -12.35 5.90
CA LEU A 60 -6.17 -13.80 5.95
C LEU A 60 -7.22 -14.17 7.00
N GLU A 61 -7.07 -13.69 8.24
CA GLU A 61 -8.01 -13.96 9.33
C GLU A 61 -9.42 -13.44 9.02
N PHE A 62 -9.52 -12.26 8.41
CA PHE A 62 -10.81 -11.68 8.05
C PHE A 62 -11.54 -12.51 6.98
N PHE A 63 -10.86 -12.87 5.89
CA PHE A 63 -11.47 -13.69 4.83
C PHE A 63 -11.79 -15.11 5.33
N ALA A 64 -10.94 -15.67 6.17
CA ALA A 64 -11.19 -16.95 6.83
C ALA A 64 -12.41 -16.91 7.76
N ALA A 65 -12.59 -15.84 8.53
CA ALA A 65 -13.70 -15.70 9.48
C ALA A 65 -15.04 -15.35 8.82
N GLN A 66 -15.02 -14.69 7.68
CA GLN A 66 -16.22 -14.22 6.98
C GLN A 66 -16.80 -15.25 6.01
N THR A 67 -16.05 -16.31 5.69
CA THR A 67 -16.48 -17.35 4.75
C THR A 67 -17.06 -18.56 5.50
N PRO A 68 -18.15 -19.19 5.03
CA PRO A 68 -18.66 -20.43 5.62
C PRO A 68 -17.60 -21.55 5.62
N ASP A 69 -17.64 -22.47 6.59
CA ASP A 69 -16.59 -23.48 6.79
C ASP A 69 -16.30 -24.33 5.54
N GLY A 70 -17.32 -24.65 4.74
CA GLY A 70 -17.17 -25.39 3.48
C GLY A 70 -16.58 -24.59 2.31
N LEU A 71 -16.51 -23.26 2.41
CA LEU A 71 -16.02 -22.37 1.35
C LEU A 71 -14.74 -21.62 1.75
N LYS A 72 -14.19 -21.90 2.93
CA LYS A 72 -13.02 -21.19 3.49
C LYS A 72 -11.82 -21.15 2.52
N SER A 73 -11.57 -22.25 1.79
CA SER A 73 -10.52 -22.33 0.78
C SER A 73 -10.76 -21.35 -0.39
N LEU A 74 -12.01 -21.19 -0.84
CA LEU A 74 -12.36 -20.19 -1.87
C LEU A 74 -12.18 -18.76 -1.34
N GLY A 75 -12.53 -18.50 -0.07
CA GLY A 75 -12.31 -17.19 0.57
C GLY A 75 -10.83 -16.80 0.63
N ILE A 76 -9.96 -17.74 1.00
CA ILE A 76 -8.50 -17.53 1.00
C ILE A 76 -7.97 -17.40 -0.45
N GLY A 77 -8.48 -18.19 -1.39
CA GLY A 77 -8.14 -18.08 -2.81
C GLY A 77 -8.47 -16.70 -3.39
N LEU A 78 -9.64 -16.15 -3.05
CA LEU A 78 -10.04 -14.79 -3.44
C LEU A 78 -9.10 -13.75 -2.83
N CYS A 79 -8.71 -13.90 -1.57
CA CYS A 79 -7.71 -13.04 -0.93
C CYS A 79 -6.38 -13.03 -1.71
N MET A 80 -5.86 -14.20 -2.08
CA MET A 80 -4.61 -14.31 -2.85
C MET A 80 -4.77 -13.73 -4.27
N SER A 81 -5.91 -13.95 -4.93
CA SER A 81 -6.19 -13.34 -6.24
C SER A 81 -6.23 -11.81 -6.17
N SER A 82 -6.78 -11.25 -5.08
CA SER A 82 -6.79 -9.81 -4.87
C SER A 82 -5.38 -9.24 -4.73
N THR A 83 -4.49 -9.96 -4.05
CA THR A 83 -3.08 -9.56 -3.96
C THR A 83 -2.40 -9.60 -5.33
N ALA A 84 -2.62 -10.66 -6.11
CA ALA A 84 -2.10 -10.76 -7.47
C ALA A 84 -2.60 -9.63 -8.38
N LEU A 85 -3.90 -9.33 -8.32
CA LEU A 85 -4.49 -8.20 -9.06
C LEU A 85 -3.85 -6.87 -8.63
N GLY A 86 -3.58 -6.66 -7.35
CA GLY A 86 -2.86 -5.48 -6.86
C GLY A 86 -1.47 -5.32 -7.48
N SER A 87 -0.71 -6.41 -7.62
CA SER A 87 0.59 -6.41 -8.30
C SER A 87 0.47 -6.08 -9.78
N TYR A 88 -0.51 -6.64 -10.48
CA TYR A 88 -0.75 -6.31 -11.89
C TYR A 88 -1.15 -4.84 -12.08
N LEU A 89 -2.04 -4.32 -11.23
CA LEU A 89 -2.44 -2.91 -11.26
C LEU A 89 -1.24 -1.98 -11.05
N THR A 90 -0.35 -2.32 -10.13
CA THR A 90 0.89 -1.57 -9.90
C THR A 90 1.77 -1.55 -11.15
N SER A 91 1.96 -2.69 -11.80
CA SER A 91 2.74 -2.79 -13.05
C SER A 91 2.12 -1.99 -14.20
N VAL A 92 0.79 -2.02 -14.35
CA VAL A 92 0.07 -1.23 -15.35
C VAL A 92 0.21 0.26 -15.05
N LEU A 93 0.07 0.67 -13.79
CA LEU A 93 0.25 2.05 -13.36
C LEU A 93 1.66 2.56 -13.70
N LEU A 94 2.69 1.80 -13.36
CA LEU A 94 4.09 2.10 -13.70
C LEU A 94 4.27 2.29 -15.22
N THR A 95 3.70 1.38 -16.01
CA THR A 95 3.77 1.43 -17.47
C THR A 95 3.11 2.69 -18.02
N ILE A 96 1.94 3.06 -17.50
CA ILE A 96 1.22 4.27 -17.90
C ILE A 96 2.03 5.52 -17.53
N VAL A 97 2.56 5.59 -16.31
CA VAL A 97 3.36 6.72 -15.84
C VAL A 97 4.61 6.88 -16.71
N MET A 98 5.36 5.80 -16.97
CA MET A 98 6.51 5.87 -17.88
C MET A 98 6.08 6.35 -19.27
N LYS A 99 5.03 5.77 -19.85
CA LYS A 99 4.56 6.14 -21.19
C LYS A 99 4.12 7.60 -21.30
N ILE A 100 3.47 8.15 -20.28
CA ILE A 100 3.06 9.56 -20.24
C ILE A 100 4.28 10.46 -20.09
N THR A 101 5.23 10.08 -19.24
CA THR A 101 6.36 10.94 -18.85
C THR A 101 7.48 10.95 -19.89
N THR A 102 7.63 9.90 -20.70
CA THR A 102 8.61 9.84 -21.82
C THR A 102 8.05 10.41 -23.14
N ARG A 103 6.78 10.85 -23.18
CA ARG A 103 6.07 11.20 -24.43
C ARG A 103 6.64 12.39 -25.20
N ASN A 104 7.39 13.29 -24.54
CA ASN A 104 7.92 14.52 -25.16
C ASN A 104 9.43 14.45 -25.50
N GLY A 105 10.03 13.25 -25.51
CA GLY A 105 11.48 13.09 -25.69
C GLY A 105 12.31 13.44 -24.45
N GLU A 106 11.64 13.76 -23.34
CA GLU A 106 12.26 13.92 -22.03
C GLU A 106 12.54 12.54 -21.38
N PRO A 107 13.56 12.44 -20.52
CA PRO A 107 14.02 11.18 -19.93
C PRO A 107 12.98 10.42 -19.06
N GLY A 108 11.80 11.00 -18.82
CA GLY A 108 10.72 10.41 -18.03
C GLY A 108 10.88 10.63 -16.52
N TRP A 109 9.89 10.21 -15.72
CA TRP A 109 10.00 10.33 -14.24
C TRP A 109 10.95 9.28 -13.64
N ILE A 110 11.26 8.21 -14.37
CA ILE A 110 12.20 7.16 -13.98
C ILE A 110 13.16 6.90 -15.17
N PRO A 111 14.15 7.77 -15.40
CA PRO A 111 15.19 7.52 -16.39
C PRO A 111 16.26 6.55 -15.86
N PRO A 112 17.09 5.98 -16.75
CA PRO A 112 18.29 5.26 -16.33
C PRO A 112 19.29 6.13 -15.54
N ASN A 113 19.27 7.47 -15.70
CA ASN A 113 19.95 8.41 -14.83
C ASN A 113 18.95 9.05 -13.85
N LEU A 114 19.03 8.65 -12.58
CA LEU A 114 18.10 9.03 -11.51
C LEU A 114 18.16 10.52 -11.11
N ASN A 115 19.18 11.27 -11.53
CA ASN A 115 19.32 12.69 -11.20
C ASN A 115 18.52 13.62 -12.11
N ASP A 116 18.25 13.17 -13.33
CA ASP A 116 17.46 13.90 -14.32
C ASP A 116 15.96 13.54 -14.24
N GLY A 117 15.65 12.50 -13.44
CA GLY A 117 14.31 11.99 -13.22
C GLY A 117 13.60 12.71 -12.07
N HIS A 118 12.37 13.14 -12.33
CA HIS A 118 11.48 13.70 -11.29
C HIS A 118 10.82 12.58 -10.46
N MET A 119 11.65 11.78 -9.77
CA MET A 119 11.22 10.61 -8.98
C MET A 119 10.34 11.03 -7.78
N ASP A 120 10.52 12.25 -7.29
CA ASP A 120 9.70 12.90 -6.27
C ASP A 120 8.20 12.92 -6.66
N ARG A 121 7.88 13.21 -7.93
CA ARG A 121 6.49 13.25 -8.41
C ARG A 121 5.85 11.89 -8.44
N PHE A 122 6.62 10.84 -8.74
CA PHE A 122 6.15 9.46 -8.68
C PHE A 122 5.82 9.05 -7.23
N PHE A 123 6.66 9.43 -6.26
CA PHE A 123 6.38 9.17 -4.86
C PHE A 123 5.15 9.92 -4.36
N PHE A 124 4.96 11.20 -4.72
CA PHE A 124 3.74 11.94 -4.38
C PHE A 124 2.49 11.38 -5.04
N LEU A 125 2.56 10.95 -6.31
CA LEU A 125 1.46 10.27 -7.00
C LEU A 125 1.06 8.99 -6.26
N THR A 126 2.04 8.16 -5.93
CA THR A 126 1.83 6.87 -5.25
C THR A 126 1.30 7.09 -3.84
N ALA A 127 1.78 8.11 -3.13
CA ALA A 127 1.25 8.53 -1.84
C ALA A 127 -0.22 8.96 -1.95
N GLY A 128 -0.57 9.77 -2.97
CA GLY A 128 -1.96 10.19 -3.22
C GLY A 128 -2.89 9.01 -3.49
N ILE A 129 -2.48 8.05 -4.34
CA ILE A 129 -3.23 6.81 -4.61
C ILE A 129 -3.43 6.01 -3.32
N THR A 130 -2.40 5.91 -2.47
CA THR A 130 -2.46 5.20 -1.18
C THR A 130 -3.45 5.87 -0.22
N VAL A 131 -3.47 7.21 -0.16
CA VAL A 131 -4.44 7.96 0.66
C VAL A 131 -5.87 7.74 0.17
N VAL A 132 -6.11 7.80 -1.15
CA VAL A 132 -7.44 7.51 -1.72
C VAL A 132 -7.87 6.07 -1.41
N ASN A 133 -6.96 5.11 -1.52
CA ASN A 133 -7.21 3.71 -1.15
C ASN A 133 -7.61 3.59 0.34
N PHE A 134 -6.90 4.28 1.23
CA PHE A 134 -7.22 4.29 2.65
C PHE A 134 -8.61 4.89 2.93
N VAL A 135 -8.96 6.01 2.30
CA VAL A 135 -10.29 6.62 2.45
C VAL A 135 -11.39 5.68 1.94
N ALA A 136 -11.20 5.07 0.77
CA ALA A 136 -12.12 4.08 0.24
C ALA A 136 -12.28 2.87 1.20
N TYR A 137 -11.18 2.37 1.76
CA TYR A 137 -11.20 1.31 2.77
C TYR A 137 -12.04 1.70 3.99
N VAL A 138 -11.85 2.91 4.54
CA VAL A 138 -12.62 3.38 5.70
C VAL A 138 -14.11 3.50 5.39
N LEU A 139 -14.47 3.99 4.20
CA LEU A 139 -15.87 4.10 3.77
C LEU A 139 -16.52 2.71 3.64
N CYS A 140 -15.82 1.76 3.00
CA CYS A 140 -16.28 0.38 2.88
C CYS A 140 -16.40 -0.29 4.25
N ALA A 141 -15.39 -0.16 5.12
CA ALA A 141 -15.39 -0.72 6.46
C ALA A 141 -16.54 -0.21 7.33
N LYS A 142 -16.91 1.07 7.19
CA LYS A 142 -18.08 1.65 7.87
C LYS A 142 -19.42 1.09 7.39
N ARG A 143 -19.52 0.71 6.11
CA ARG A 143 -20.75 0.19 5.50
C ARG A 143 -20.87 -1.32 5.62
N PHE A 144 -19.78 -2.02 5.91
CA PHE A 144 -19.73 -3.47 5.93
C PHE A 144 -20.32 -4.04 7.25
N LYS A 145 -21.32 -4.93 7.15
CA LYS A 145 -21.85 -5.70 8.28
C LYS A 145 -21.09 -7.02 8.42
N CYS A 146 -20.51 -7.29 9.59
CA CYS A 146 -19.83 -8.55 9.87
C CYS A 146 -20.82 -9.71 10.05
N ILE A 147 -20.74 -10.72 9.18
CA ILE A 147 -21.43 -12.02 9.31
C ILE A 147 -21.15 -12.68 10.66
N SER A 148 -19.94 -12.51 11.23
CA SER A 148 -19.61 -13.01 12.58
C SER A 148 -20.51 -12.44 13.68
N MET A 149 -20.87 -11.15 13.59
CA MET A 149 -21.80 -10.51 14.54
C MET A 149 -23.23 -11.02 14.35
N GLU A 150 -23.62 -11.32 13.11
CA GLU A 150 -24.92 -11.93 12.80
C GLU A 150 -25.01 -13.36 13.34
N LYS A 151 -24.00 -14.20 13.13
CA LYS A 151 -23.93 -15.54 13.74
C LYS A 151 -23.94 -15.50 15.27
N ARG A 152 -23.25 -14.54 15.90
CA ARG A 152 -23.24 -14.36 17.36
C ARG A 152 -24.57 -13.86 17.91
N ASN A 153 -25.26 -12.99 17.18
CA ASN A 153 -26.60 -12.53 17.54
C ASN A 153 -27.63 -13.66 17.36
N TYR A 154 -27.54 -14.42 16.27
CA TYR A 154 -28.40 -15.58 16.03
C TYR A 154 -28.18 -16.67 17.08
N ALA A 155 -26.94 -16.97 17.45
CA ALA A 155 -26.63 -17.91 18.54
C ALA A 155 -27.22 -17.44 19.89
N LYS A 156 -27.13 -16.14 20.18
CA LYS A 156 -27.77 -15.55 21.37
C LYS A 156 -29.29 -15.59 21.32
N GLU A 157 -29.91 -15.38 20.15
CA GLU A 157 -31.36 -15.47 19.97
C GLU A 157 -31.86 -16.92 20.11
N VAL A 158 -31.10 -17.90 19.61
CA VAL A 158 -31.41 -19.33 19.75
C VAL A 158 -31.25 -19.81 21.19
N GLU A 159 -30.25 -19.34 21.94
CA GLU A 159 -30.13 -19.61 23.39
C GLU A 159 -31.23 -18.94 24.24
N LEU A 160 -31.86 -17.87 23.73
CA LEU A 160 -32.96 -17.16 24.41
C LEU A 160 -34.36 -17.70 24.07
N MET A 161 -34.48 -18.67 23.17
CA MET A 161 -35.76 -19.33 22.90
C MET A 161 -35.98 -20.47 23.92
N PRO A 162 -37.02 -20.38 24.78
CA PRO A 162 -37.31 -21.35 25.85
C PRO A 162 -37.81 -22.71 25.33
#